data_AF-A0A6L6XGV6-F1
#
_entry.id   AF-A0A6L6XGV6-F1
#
_cell.length_a   1.000
_cell.length_b   1.000
_cell.length_c   1.000
_cell.angle_alpha   90.00
_cell.angle_beta   90.00
_cell.angle_gamma   90.00
#
_symmetry.space_group_name_H-M   'P 1'
#
loop_
_entity.id
_entity.type
_entity.pdbx_description
1 polymer ?
#
loop_
_entity_poly.entity_id
_entity_poly.type
_entity_poly.pdbx_seq_one_letter_code
_entity_poly.pdbx_strand_id
1 'polypeptide(L)'
;MGKLVFGKNGQVHFNNENEKQEAIEYLLTSDNVDFDVHEDNQEQGAWGPEERIHFKSEDGVPDCLKRLMTAGRPGLYGRINCKEFCEELRKEAKRREQ
;
A
#
# COMPACT_ATOMS: atom_id res chain seq x y z
N MET A 1 13.06 -8.78 14.54
CA MET A 1 11.60 -8.63 14.49
C MET A 1 11.27 -7.25 13.94
N GLY A 2 10.87 -7.21 12.67
CA GLY A 2 10.44 -6.00 11.99
C GLY A 2 9.02 -5.60 12.38
N LYS A 3 8.67 -4.34 12.11
CA LYS A 3 7.30 -3.83 12.30
C LYS A 3 6.33 -4.52 11.32
N LEU A 4 5.24 -5.09 11.85
CA LEU A 4 4.19 -5.81 11.10
C LEU A 4 2.84 -5.09 11.04
N VAL A 5 2.65 -4.05 11.83
CA VAL A 5 1.39 -3.28 11.92
C VAL A 5 1.68 -1.83 11.58
N PHE A 6 0.93 -1.25 10.66
CA PHE A 6 1.13 0.10 10.13
C PHE A 6 -0.18 0.88 10.13
N GLY A 7 -0.05 2.20 10.27
CA GLY A 7 -1.17 3.13 10.30
C GLY A 7 -1.80 3.28 11.68
N LYS A 8 -2.47 4.42 11.89
CA LYS A 8 -2.99 4.83 13.21
C LYS A 8 -3.96 3.82 13.83
N ASN A 9 -4.72 3.12 13.00
CA ASN A 9 -5.71 2.13 13.45
C ASN A 9 -5.25 0.68 13.17
N GLY A 10 -3.99 0.47 12.79
CA GLY A 10 -3.48 -0.85 12.40
C GLY A 10 -4.14 -1.42 11.13
N GLN A 11 -4.60 -0.54 10.24
CA GLN A 11 -5.34 -0.95 9.04
C GLN A 11 -4.49 -1.76 8.05
N VAL A 12 -3.16 -1.69 8.15
CA VAL A 12 -2.22 -2.55 7.44
C VAL A 12 -1.54 -3.43 8.48
N HIS A 13 -1.84 -4.73 8.48
CA HIS A 13 -1.23 -5.68 9.40
C HIS A 13 -0.90 -7.01 8.71
N PHE A 14 0.30 -7.50 8.99
CA PHE A 14 0.80 -8.79 8.50
C PHE A 14 0.86 -9.78 9.64
N ASN A 15 0.54 -11.05 9.36
CA ASN A 15 0.56 -12.09 10.38
C ASN A 15 1.99 -12.48 10.79
N ASN A 16 2.95 -12.30 9.88
CA ASN A 16 4.35 -12.64 10.07
C ASN A 16 5.25 -11.85 9.10
N GLU A 17 6.57 -11.98 9.28
CA GLU A 17 7.56 -11.28 8.44
C GLU A 17 7.55 -11.74 6.98
N ASN A 18 7.26 -13.01 6.70
CA ASN A 18 7.19 -13.52 5.33
C ASN A 18 6.04 -12.88 4.55
N GLU A 19 4.85 -12.75 5.15
CA GLU A 19 3.71 -12.05 4.52
C GLU A 19 4.06 -10.59 4.21
N LYS A 20 4.75 -9.91 5.13
CA LYS A 20 5.22 -8.54 4.90
C LYS A 20 6.20 -8.49 3.74
N GLN A 21 7.17 -9.41 3.69
CA GLN A 21 8.18 -9.43 2.65
C GLN A 21 7.58 -9.72 1.28
N GLU A 22 6.64 -10.67 1.18
CA GLU A 22 5.90 -10.96 -0.05
C GLU A 22 5.10 -9.74 -0.52
N ALA A 23 4.41 -9.07 0.40
CA ALA A 23 3.68 -7.83 0.10
C ALA A 23 4.61 -6.75 -0.45
N ILE A 24 5.73 -6.48 0.23
CA ILE A 24 6.71 -5.49 -0.22
C ILE A 24 7.29 -5.86 -1.59
N GLU A 25 7.63 -7.13 -1.80
CA GLU A 25 8.19 -7.60 -3.08
C GLU A 25 7.21 -7.37 -4.23
N TYR A 26 5.95 -7.76 -4.05
CA TYR A 26 4.91 -7.55 -5.06
C TYR A 26 4.69 -6.06 -5.35
N LEU A 27 4.58 -5.24 -4.30
CA LEU A 27 4.30 -3.80 -4.44
C LEU A 27 5.43 -3.03 -5.14
N LEU A 28 6.67 -3.50 -5.02
CA LEU A 28 7.84 -2.85 -5.63
C LEU A 28 8.15 -3.33 -7.05
N THR A 29 7.65 -4.49 -7.45
CA THR A 29 8.01 -5.14 -8.73
C THR A 29 6.86 -5.26 -9.72
N SER A 30 5.61 -5.16 -9.26
CA SER A 30 4.43 -5.37 -10.10
C SER A 30 3.96 -4.07 -10.76
N ASP A 31 3.82 -4.09 -12.08
CA ASP A 31 3.19 -3.00 -12.86
C ASP A 31 1.69 -2.81 -12.56
N ASN A 32 1.09 -3.72 -11.80
CA ASN A 32 -0.31 -3.66 -11.35
C ASN A 32 -0.50 -2.60 -10.24
N VAL A 33 0.59 -2.15 -9.61
CA VAL A 33 0.55 -1.32 -8.41
C VAL A 33 1.12 0.07 -8.68
N ASP A 34 0.53 1.08 -8.03
CA ASP A 34 1.12 2.40 -7.87
C ASP A 34 1.06 2.82 -6.39
N PHE A 35 2.22 2.99 -5.75
CA PHE A 35 2.35 3.38 -4.33
C PHE A 35 2.88 4.81 -4.15
N ASP A 36 3.12 5.54 -5.24
CA ASP A 36 3.57 6.94 -5.22
C ASP A 36 2.42 7.94 -5.34
N VAL A 37 1.20 7.46 -5.12
CA VAL A 37 -0.01 8.27 -5.22
C VAL A 37 -0.18 9.15 -3.98
N HIS A 38 -0.06 10.45 -4.21
CA HIS A 38 -0.49 11.50 -3.30
C HIS A 38 -1.87 12.03 -3.74
N GLU A 39 -2.87 11.94 -2.87
CA GLU A 39 -4.20 12.50 -3.13
C GLU A 39 -4.47 13.70 -2.21
N ASP A 40 -4.65 14.89 -2.80
CA ASP A 40 -5.02 16.13 -2.12
C ASP A 40 -6.52 16.18 -1.75
N ASN A 41 -6.98 15.15 -1.03
CA ASN A 41 -8.39 14.99 -0.68
C ASN A 41 -8.91 16.09 0.26
N GLN A 42 -8.03 16.91 0.86
CA GLN A 42 -8.43 18.12 1.58
C GLN A 42 -9.19 19.12 0.69
N GLU A 43 -8.87 19.19 -0.60
CA GLU A 43 -9.59 20.05 -1.54
C GLU A 43 -11.01 19.56 -1.82
N GLN A 44 -11.31 18.31 -1.43
CA GLN A 44 -12.61 17.66 -1.56
C GLN A 44 -13.28 17.43 -0.20
N GLY A 45 -12.82 18.10 0.87
CA GLY A 45 -13.42 18.08 2.20
C GLY A 45 -12.90 17.03 3.17
N ALA A 46 -11.81 16.33 2.84
CA ALA A 46 -11.11 15.47 3.81
C ALA A 46 -10.28 16.29 4.80
N TRP A 47 -9.87 15.66 5.90
CA TRP A 47 -9.09 16.30 6.96
C TRP A 47 -7.63 16.59 6.58
N GLY A 48 -7.15 16.05 5.46
CA GLY A 48 -5.78 16.21 4.97
C GLY A 48 -5.51 15.34 3.74
N PRO A 49 -4.30 15.48 3.15
CA PRO A 49 -3.88 14.66 2.04
C PRO A 49 -3.67 13.20 2.47
N GLU A 50 -3.85 12.27 1.52
CA GLU A 50 -3.69 10.84 1.75
C GLU A 50 -2.67 10.22 0.80
N GLU A 51 -1.83 9.34 1.34
CA GLU A 51 -0.94 8.49 0.56
C GLU A 51 -1.59 7.13 0.38
N ARG A 52 -1.67 6.67 -0.86
CA ARG A 52 -2.40 5.44 -1.17
C ARG A 52 -1.61 4.54 -2.10
N ILE A 53 -1.88 3.26 -1.94
CA ILE A 53 -1.48 2.22 -2.88
C ILE A 53 -2.68 1.91 -3.74
N HIS A 54 -2.54 2.01 -5.06
CA HIS A 54 -3.56 1.72 -6.05
C HIS A 54 -3.28 0.39 -6.75
N PHE A 55 -4.33 -0.41 -6.96
CA PHE A 55 -4.29 -1.67 -7.68
C PHE A 55 -5.16 -1.57 -8.93
N LYS A 56 -4.63 -1.94 -10.10
CA LYS A 56 -5.36 -1.91 -11.38
C LYS A 56 -6.26 -3.14 -11.55
N SER A 57 -5.83 -4.31 -11.08
CA SER A 57 -6.56 -5.58 -11.08
C SER A 57 -6.29 -6.41 -9.82
N GLU A 58 -7.10 -7.46 -9.62
CA GLU A 58 -6.86 -8.46 -8.56
C GLU A 58 -5.78 -9.49 -8.94
N ASP A 59 -5.50 -9.63 -10.22
CA ASP A 59 -4.68 -10.72 -10.75
C ASP A 59 -3.24 -10.65 -10.20
N GLY A 60 -2.78 -11.77 -9.65
CA GLY A 60 -1.45 -11.89 -9.07
C GLY A 60 -1.25 -11.17 -7.73
N VAL A 61 -2.25 -10.46 -7.20
CA VAL A 61 -2.15 -9.80 -5.89
C VAL A 61 -2.05 -10.87 -4.78
N PRO A 62 -1.04 -10.82 -3.91
CA PRO A 62 -0.93 -11.70 -2.73
C PRO A 62 -2.13 -11.61 -1.79
N ASP A 63 -2.54 -12.72 -1.19
CA ASP A 63 -3.68 -12.78 -0.26
C ASP A 63 -3.54 -11.83 0.93
N CYS A 64 -2.30 -11.63 1.41
CA CYS A 64 -2.01 -10.67 2.47
C CYS A 64 -2.39 -9.24 2.08
N LEU A 65 -2.24 -8.84 0.82
CA LEU A 65 -2.64 -7.52 0.33
C LEU A 65 -4.13 -7.45 0.03
N LYS A 66 -4.73 -8.52 -0.52
CA LYS A 66 -6.19 -8.59 -0.74
C LYS A 66 -6.97 -8.36 0.56
N ARG A 67 -6.52 -8.93 1.68
CA ARG A 67 -7.12 -8.75 3.01
C ARG A 67 -7.11 -7.30 3.50
N LEU A 68 -6.09 -6.53 3.11
CA LEU A 68 -5.89 -5.14 3.53
C LEU A 68 -6.52 -4.14 2.55
N MET A 69 -6.90 -4.61 1.37
CA MET A 69 -7.42 -3.80 0.28
C MET A 69 -8.85 -3.35 0.57
N THR A 70 -9.10 -2.09 0.27
CA THR A 70 -10.43 -1.49 0.26
C THR A 70 -10.90 -1.28 -1.17
N ALA A 71 -12.20 -1.07 -1.36
CA ALA A 71 -12.79 -0.86 -2.67
C ALA A 71 -12.11 0.31 -3.43
N GLY A 72 -11.87 0.10 -4.72
CA GLY A 72 -11.36 1.12 -5.63
C GLY A 72 -12.41 2.17 -6.01
N ARG A 73 -12.16 2.82 -7.14
CA ARG A 73 -13.06 3.76 -7.83
C ARG A 73 -13.06 3.41 -9.32
N PRO A 74 -13.93 3.98 -10.18
CA PRO A 74 -13.87 3.71 -11.62
C PRO A 74 -12.43 3.84 -12.16
N GLY A 75 -11.91 2.76 -12.75
CA GLY A 75 -10.52 2.67 -13.24
C GLY A 75 -9.49 2.08 -12.25
N LEU A 76 -9.87 1.76 -11.01
CA LEU A 76 -9.02 1.10 -10.01
C LEU A 76 -9.78 -0.08 -9.38
N TYR A 77 -9.15 -1.24 -9.29
CA TYR A 77 -9.73 -2.40 -8.62
C TYR A 77 -9.83 -2.18 -7.11
N GLY A 78 -8.73 -1.73 -6.50
CA GLY A 78 -8.69 -1.53 -5.05
C GLY A 78 -7.61 -0.57 -4.60
N ARG A 79 -7.67 -0.22 -3.31
CA ARG A 79 -6.79 0.76 -2.68
C ARG A 79 -6.39 0.33 -1.28
N ILE A 80 -5.17 0.64 -0.87
CA ILE A 80 -4.75 0.56 0.54
C ILE A 80 -4.39 1.98 0.99
N ASN A 81 -4.99 2.43 2.09
CA ASN A 81 -4.70 3.73 2.69
C ASN A 81 -3.80 3.56 3.92
N CYS A 82 -2.52 3.85 3.76
CA CYS A 82 -1.59 3.84 4.87
C CYS A 82 -0.32 4.62 4.51
N LYS A 83 -0.29 5.91 4.87
CA LYS A 83 0.89 6.76 4.70
C LYS A 83 2.17 6.15 5.25
N GLU A 84 2.11 5.61 6.46
CA GLU A 84 3.27 4.99 7.10
C GLU A 84 3.83 3.83 6.28
N PHE A 85 2.96 2.99 5.71
CA PHE A 85 3.40 1.87 4.87
C PHE A 85 3.91 2.33 3.50
N CYS A 86 3.31 3.38 2.90
CA CYS A 86 3.84 3.98 1.67
C CYS A 86 5.26 4.54 1.88
N GLU A 87 5.52 5.19 3.02
CA GLU A 87 6.86 5.66 3.38
C GLU A 87 7.87 4.52 3.54
N GLU A 88 7.47 3.38 4.12
CA GLU A 88 8.29 2.17 4.20
C GLU A 88 8.65 1.65 2.80
N LEU A 89 7.67 1.57 1.88
CA LEU A 89 7.89 1.13 0.49
C LEU A 89 8.86 2.06 -0.25
N ARG A 90 8.69 3.37 -0.12
CA ARG A 90 9.60 4.36 -0.75
C ARG A 90 11.02 4.27 -0.22
N LYS A 91 11.20 4.03 1.08
CA LYS A 91 12.52 3.81 1.68
C LYS A 91 13.15 2.52 1.17
N GLU A 92 12.36 1.47 1.06
CA GLU A 92 12.81 0.18 0.51
C GLU A 92 13.22 0.30 -0.96
N ALA A 93 12.40 0.94 -1.80
CA ALA A 93 12.70 1.20 -3.21
C ALA A 93 14.04 1.93 -3.37
N LYS A 94 14.22 3.04 -2.65
CA LYS A 94 15.48 3.81 -2.65
C LYS A 94 16.69 3.03 -2.16
N ARG A 95 16.50 2.01 -1.31
CA ARG A 95 17.59 1.14 -0.85
C ARG A 95 18.00 0.13 -1.93
N ARG A 96 17.07 -0.33 -2.76
CA ARG A 96 17.32 -1.29 -3.84
C ARG A 96 17.97 -0.66 -5.07
N GLU A 97 17.80 0.65 -5.25
CA GLU A 97 18.44 1.43 -6.33
C GLU A 97 19.91 1.79 -6.04
N GLN A 98 20.40 1.55 -4.81
CA GLN A 98 21.79 1.77 -4.38
C GLN A 98 22.64 0.50 -4.51
#